data_AF-A0A961YW44-F1
#
_entry.id   AF-A0A961YW44-F1
#
_cell.length_a   1.000
_cell.length_b   1.000
_cell.length_c   1.000
_cell.angle_alpha   90.00
_cell.angle_beta   90.00
_cell.angle_gamma   90.00
#
_symmetry.space_group_name_H-M   'P 1'
#
loop_
_entity.id
_entity.type
_entity.pdbx_description
1 polymer ?
#
loop_
_entity_poly.entity_id
_entity_poly.type
_entity_poly.pdbx_seq_one_letter_code
_entity_poly.pdbx_strand_id
1 'polypeptide(L)'
;MTVTTDDYVTVTTVLRMVRDAAILVDRGRNDRERVWIPRSVLFGPDDRRIESQAIDAEFKVRVRRWKADELGLVPDKNTPAQRNLEL
;
A
#
# COMPACT_ATOMS: atom_id res chain seq x y z
N MET A 1 12.36 7.84 -24.47
CA MET A 1 12.11 7.19 -23.16
C MET A 1 10.82 7.79 -22.63
N THR A 2 9.70 7.13 -22.89
CA THR A 2 8.38 7.53 -22.37
C THR A 2 8.41 7.39 -20.85
N VAL A 3 8.28 8.51 -20.15
CA VAL A 3 8.07 8.56 -18.70
C VAL A 3 6.82 7.73 -18.42
N THR A 4 7.01 6.51 -17.93
CA THR A 4 5.91 5.59 -17.61
C THR A 4 5.08 6.25 -16.52
N THR A 5 3.82 6.52 -16.85
CA THR A 5 2.82 7.07 -15.95
C THR A 5 2.88 6.34 -14.62
N ASP A 6 3.39 7.07 -13.63
CA ASP A 6 3.38 6.82 -12.20
C ASP A 6 2.77 5.47 -11.74
N ASP A 7 3.64 4.48 -11.51
CA ASP A 7 3.27 3.11 -11.12
C ASP A 7 2.76 3.07 -9.66
N TYR A 8 1.49 3.44 -9.51
CA TYR A 8 0.73 3.34 -8.26
C TYR A 8 -0.18 2.10 -8.26
N VAL A 9 -0.30 1.47 -7.10
CA VAL A 9 -1.27 0.40 -6.85
C VAL A 9 -2.30 0.86 -5.83
N THR A 10 -3.55 0.46 -6.01
CA THR A 10 -4.60 0.74 -5.03
C THR A 10 -4.64 -0.39 -4.01
N VAL A 11 -4.47 -0.05 -2.74
CA VAL A 11 -4.56 -1.00 -1.62
C VAL A 11 -5.74 -0.61 -0.73
N THR A 12 -6.47 -1.61 -0.25
CA THR A 12 -7.52 -1.45 0.75
C THR A 12 -6.94 -1.82 2.10
N THR A 13 -6.95 -0.90 3.06
CA THR A 13 -6.39 -1.10 4.39
C THR A 13 -7.15 -0.29 5.44
N VAL A 14 -6.86 -0.51 6.72
CA VAL A 14 -7.45 0.21 7.85
C VAL A 14 -6.48 1.26 8.35
N LEU A 15 -6.94 2.51 8.45
CA LEU A 15 -6.13 3.60 8.98
C LEU A 15 -6.04 3.50 10.51
N ARG A 16 -4.85 3.35 11.06
CA ARG A 16 -4.64 3.25 12.53
C ARG A 16 -4.11 4.54 13.13
N MET A 17 -3.34 5.31 12.37
CA MET A 17 -2.77 6.58 12.83
C MET A 17 -2.36 7.45 11.66
N VAL A 18 -2.46 8.76 11.83
CA VAL A 18 -1.95 9.75 10.87
C VAL A 18 -0.85 10.54 11.55
N ARG A 19 0.29 10.70 10.87
CA ARG A 19 1.36 11.63 11.22
C ARG A 19 1.67 12.51 10.02
N ASP A 20 2.37 13.61 10.29
CA ASP A 20 2.77 14.60 9.29
C ASP A 20 3.54 14.00 8.10
N ALA A 21 4.42 13.02 8.35
CA ALA A 21 5.25 12.41 7.31
C ALA A 21 4.79 11.01 6.85
N ALA A 22 3.88 10.36 7.57
CA ALA A 22 3.52 8.96 7.33
C ALA A 22 2.16 8.59 7.94
N ILE A 23 1.59 7.50 7.45
CA ILE A 23 0.34 6.92 7.96
C ILE A 23 0.60 5.50 8.46
N LEU A 24 -0.03 5.12 9.56
CA LEU A 24 0.01 3.75 10.06
C LEU A 24 -1.23 3.02 9.58
N VAL A 25 -1.03 1.86 8.97
CA VAL A 25 -2.12 1.04 8.46
C VAL A 25 -1.90 -0.42 8.81
N ASP A 26 -2.96 -1.23 8.72
CA ASP A 26 -2.84 -2.68 8.83
C ASP A 26 -2.21 -3.27 7.56
N ARG A 27 -1.32 -4.26 7.74
CA ARG A 27 -0.64 -4.98 6.66
C ARG A 27 -1.56 -6.03 6.03
N GLY A 28 -2.69 -5.57 5.49
CA GLY A 28 -3.74 -6.41 4.92
C GLY A 28 -4.99 -6.52 5.82
N ARG A 29 -6.06 -7.11 5.28
CA ARG A 29 -7.41 -7.08 5.86
C ARG A 29 -7.57 -7.89 7.16
N ASN A 30 -6.72 -8.89 7.37
CA ASN A 30 -6.81 -9.84 8.49
C ASN A 30 -5.55 -9.87 9.36
N ASP A 31 -4.56 -9.03 9.04
CA ASP A 31 -3.25 -9.08 9.65
C ASP A 31 -3.18 -8.12 10.84
N ARG A 32 -2.69 -8.62 11.98
CA ARG A 32 -2.43 -7.79 13.17
C ARG A 32 -1.12 -7.00 13.04
N GLU A 33 -0.36 -7.25 11.99
CA GLU A 33 0.84 -6.50 11.68
C GLU A 33 0.48 -5.10 11.15
N ARG A 34 1.18 -4.10 11.66
CA ARG A 34 0.97 -2.69 11.29
C ARG A 34 2.21 -2.17 10.60
N VAL A 35 2.02 -1.42 9.52
CA VAL A 35 3.10 -0.85 8.73
C VAL A 35 2.92 0.66 8.57
N TRP A 36 4.05 1.36 8.51
CA TRP A 36 4.07 2.78 8.20
C TRP A 36 4.26 2.99 6.70
N ILE A 37 3.36 3.77 6.10
CA ILE A 37 3.48 4.21 4.70
C ILE A 37 3.88 5.68 4.70
N PRO A 38 5.05 6.04 4.15
CA PRO A 38 5.45 7.44 3.97
C PRO A 38 4.48 8.18 3.06
N ARG A 39 4.09 9.41 3.41
CA ARG A 39 3.19 10.22 2.57
C ARG A 39 3.78 10.55 1.20
N SER A 40 5.11 10.61 1.09
CA SER A 40 5.84 10.85 -0.16
C SER A 40 5.64 9.77 -1.23
N VAL A 41 5.24 8.55 -0.82
CA VAL A 41 4.94 7.45 -1.74
C VAL A 41 3.45 7.29 -2.01
N LEU A 42 2.61 8.14 -1.42
CA LEU A 42 1.18 8.17 -1.70
C LEU A 42 0.90 9.00 -2.95
N PHE A 43 -0.22 8.72 -3.58
CA PHE A 43 -0.75 9.62 -4.60
C PHE A 43 -1.28 10.88 -3.91
N GLY A 44 -0.79 12.06 -4.29
CA GLY A 44 -1.08 13.33 -3.58
C GLY A 44 -2.57 13.64 -3.33
N PRO A 45 -3.48 13.34 -4.27
CA PRO A 45 -4.93 13.44 -4.01
C PRO A 45 -5.48 12.51 -2.92
N ASP A 46 -4.86 11.36 -2.68
CA ASP A 46 -5.24 10.46 -1.57
C ASP A 46 -4.64 10.91 -0.24
N ASP A 47 -3.47 11.57 -0.25
CA ASP A 47 -2.85 12.19 0.93
C ASP A 47 -3.80 13.19 1.62
N ARG A 48 -4.41 14.09 0.83
CA ARG A 48 -5.40 15.05 1.34
C ARG A 48 -6.67 14.41 1.90
N ARG A 49 -7.03 13.21 1.43
CA ARG A 49 -8.25 12.50 1.90
C ARG A 49 -8.02 11.81 3.24
N ILE A 50 -6.77 11.47 3.57
CA ILE A 50 -6.44 10.78 4.82
C ILE A 50 -6.71 11.66 6.05
N GLU A 51 -6.57 12.98 5.92
CA GLU A 51 -6.81 13.90 7.04
C GLU A 51 -8.28 14.00 7.44
N SER A 52 -9.18 13.65 6.52
CA SER A 52 -10.62 13.58 6.77
C SER A 52 -11.10 12.16 7.07
N GLN A 53 -10.20 11.16 7.09
CA GLN A 53 -10.60 9.78 7.36
C GLN A 53 -10.69 9.48 8.84
N ALA A 54 -11.66 8.66 9.20
CA ALA A 54 -11.80 8.16 10.55
C ALA A 54 -10.69 7.14 10.84
N ILE A 55 -10.10 7.24 12.03
CA ILE A 55 -9.25 6.19 12.56
C ILE A 55 -10.09 4.91 12.73
N ASP A 56 -9.46 3.76 12.50
CA ASP A 56 -10.05 2.43 12.48
C ASP A 56 -11.08 2.19 11.36
N ALA A 57 -11.17 3.09 10.38
CA ALA A 57 -11.97 2.89 9.17
C ALA A 57 -11.16 2.25 8.03
N GLU A 58 -11.82 1.37 7.28
CA GLU A 58 -11.30 0.82 6.02
C GLU A 58 -11.32 1.94 4.96
N PHE A 59 -10.20 2.11 4.27
CA PHE A 59 -10.07 3.07 3.18
C PHE A 59 -9.20 2.51 2.05
N LYS A 60 -9.31 3.15 0.88
CA LYS A 60 -8.52 2.83 -0.30
C LYS A 60 -7.48 3.94 -0.49
N VAL A 61 -6.23 3.53 -0.69
CA VAL A 61 -5.12 4.46 -0.93
C VAL A 61 -4.27 3.97 -2.08
N ARG A 62 -3.79 4.91 -2.89
CA ARG A 62 -2.81 4.64 -3.93
C ARG A 62 -1.40 4.85 -3.39
N VAL A 63 -0.60 3.79 -3.46
CA VAL A 63 0.78 3.75 -2.99
C VAL A 63 1.67 3.38 -4.17
N ARG A 64 2.88 3.95 -4.26
CA ARG A 64 3.89 3.52 -5.24
C ARG A 64 4.05 2.00 -5.17
N ARG A 65 3.98 1.32 -6.30
CA ARG A 65 4.02 -0.14 -6.38
C ARG A 65 5.20 -0.73 -5.64
N TRP A 66 6.42 -0.25 -5.94
CA TRP A 66 7.64 -0.73 -5.31
C TRP A 66 7.58 -0.71 -3.77
N LYS A 67 6.93 0.30 -3.19
CA LYS A 67 6.76 0.41 -1.73
C LYS A 67 5.64 -0.47 -1.22
N ALA A 68 4.56 -0.63 -1.99
CA ALA A 68 3.49 -1.55 -1.66
C ALA A 68 3.97 -3.01 -1.66
N ASP A 69 4.81 -3.40 -2.61
CA ASP A 69 5.46 -4.72 -2.66
C ASP A 69 6.43 -4.89 -1.47
N GLU A 70 7.29 -3.91 -1.17
CA GLU A 70 8.20 -3.95 -0.02
C GLU A 70 7.47 -4.12 1.32
N LEU A 71 6.33 -3.44 1.48
CA LEU A 71 5.50 -3.52 2.69
C LEU A 71 4.58 -4.76 2.71
N GLY A 72 4.52 -5.53 1.61
CA GLY A 72 3.60 -6.67 1.46
C GLY A 72 2.12 -6.28 1.48
N LEU A 73 1.79 -5.08 0.99
CA LEU A 73 0.42 -4.56 0.93
C LEU A 73 -0.36 -5.07 -0.29
N VAL A 74 0.36 -5.52 -1.32
CA VAL A 74 -0.22 -6.19 -2.47
C VAL A 74 0.02 -7.69 -2.36
N PRO A 75 -1.01 -8.53 -2.55
CA PRO A 75 -0.78 -9.96 -2.70
C PRO A 75 0.07 -10.16 -3.95
N ASP A 76 1.17 -10.87 -3.79
CA ASP A 76 2.11 -11.14 -4.88
C ASP A 76 1.34 -11.82 -6.03
N LYS A 77 1.15 -11.10 -7.14
CA LYS A 77 0.61 -11.70 -8.38
C LYS A 77 1.67 -12.55 -9.09
N ASN A 78 2.85 -12.66 -8.51
CA ASN A 78 4.02 -13.34 -9.02
C ASN A 78 4.60 -14.29 -7.96
N THR A 79 3.73 -14.98 -7.21
CA THR A 79 4.05 -16.37 -6.90
C THR A 79 3.90 -17.12 -8.23
N PRO A 80 4.97 -17.46 -8.98
CA PRO A 80 4.86 -18.64 -9.79
C PRO A 80 4.49 -19.73 -8.79
N ALA A 81 3.30 -20.31 -8.92
CA ALA A 81 3.15 -21.73 -8.65
C ALA A 81 4.38 -22.35 -9.31
N GLN A 82 5.34 -22.80 -8.51
CA GLN A 82 6.69 -23.16 -8.92
C GLN A 82 6.60 -23.95 -10.22
N ARG A 83 6.84 -23.24 -11.32
CA ARG A 83 6.89 -23.82 -12.65
C ARG A 83 8.21 -24.57 -12.67
N ASN A 84 8.11 -25.87 -12.94
CA ASN A 84 9.19 -26.74 -13.32
C ASN A 84 10.16 -27.13 -12.20
N LEU A 85 9.83 -28.21 -11.50
CA LEU A 85 10.83 -29.22 -11.20
C LEU A 85 11.22 -29.89 -12.54
N GLU A 86 12.10 -29.23 -13.29
CA GLU A 86 12.96 -29.91 -14.24
C GLU A 86 14.14 -30.46 -13.44
N LEU A 87 14.12 -31.78 -13.20
CA LEU A 87 15.24 -32.72 -13.27
C LEU A 87 14.73 -34.14 -12.97
#